data_AF-A0A0B6WUY8-F1
#
_entry.id   AF-A0A0B6WUY8-F1
#
_cell.length_a   1.000
_cell.length_b   1.000
_cell.length_c   1.000
_cell.angle_alpha   90.00
_cell.angle_beta   90.00
_cell.angle_gamma   90.00
#
_symmetry.space_group_name_H-M   'P 1'
#
loop_
_entity.id
_entity.type
_entity.pdbx_description
1 polymer ?
#
loop_
_entity_poly.entity_id
_entity_poly.type
_entity_poly.pdbx_seq_one_letter_code
_entity_poly.pdbx_strand_id
1 'polypeptide(L)'
;MVLAPDDPKPARITIREAYTKIRQWLQVNVAQFEESPPEEVKAGGITIVRDLASHAKACVDLVKNLPEEKELSDLEIRAVLAEVIAGKLEWAYHQSDGSYKMAAYAHAALKQAGLPPFLSQTEKDKLKTSNLYFYLSPHLRE
;
A
#
# COMPACT_ATOMS: atom_id res chain seq x y z
N MET A 1 -2.68 -10.52 -2.72
CA MET A 1 -4.09 -10.62 -3.13
C MET A 1 -4.28 -10.24 -4.60
N VAL A 2 -5.47 -10.42 -5.21
CA VAL A 2 -5.74 -10.01 -6.60
C VAL A 2 -7.01 -9.16 -6.67
N LEU A 3 -6.95 -8.03 -7.38
CA LEU A 3 -8.14 -7.26 -7.75
C LEU A 3 -9.09 -8.10 -8.59
N ALA A 4 -10.39 -7.95 -8.37
CA ALA A 4 -11.37 -8.61 -9.22
C ALA A 4 -11.21 -8.12 -10.68
N PRO A 5 -11.48 -8.96 -11.70
CA PRO A 5 -11.34 -8.57 -13.10
C PRO A 5 -12.17 -7.32 -13.47
N ASP A 6 -13.30 -7.15 -12.80
CA ASP A 6 -14.28 -6.08 -12.93
C ASP A 6 -14.05 -4.88 -11.99
N ASP A 7 -13.05 -4.94 -11.10
CA ASP A 7 -12.69 -3.79 -10.27
C ASP A 7 -12.26 -2.61 -11.17
N PRO A 8 -12.88 -1.42 -11.00
CA PRO A 8 -12.53 -0.25 -11.79
C PRO A 8 -11.07 0.14 -11.53
N LYS A 9 -10.37 0.55 -12.60
CA LYS A 9 -8.97 0.99 -12.54
C LYS A 9 -8.84 2.33 -13.24
N PRO A 10 -8.06 3.27 -12.69
CA PRO A 10 -7.81 4.54 -13.35
C PRO A 10 -7.07 4.30 -14.68
N ALA A 11 -7.58 4.89 -15.76
CA ALA A 11 -7.07 4.66 -17.12
C ALA A 11 -5.74 5.39 -17.40
N ARG A 12 -5.52 6.54 -16.76
CA ARG A 12 -4.30 7.35 -16.87
C ARG A 12 -3.98 7.94 -15.49
N ILE A 13 -3.00 7.37 -14.81
CA ILE A 13 -2.47 7.85 -13.54
C ILE A 13 -0.95 7.60 -13.46
N THR A 14 -0.21 8.60 -12.99
CA THR A 14 1.22 8.50 -12.70
C THR A 14 1.47 7.84 -11.34
N ILE A 15 2.71 7.39 -11.11
CA ILE A 15 3.11 6.84 -9.79
C ILE A 15 2.98 7.88 -8.67
N ARG A 16 3.21 9.17 -8.98
CA ARG A 16 3.10 10.27 -8.03
C ARG A 16 1.65 10.54 -7.64
N GLU A 17 0.76 10.68 -8.63
CA GLU A 17 -0.68 10.83 -8.39
C GLU A 17 -1.27 9.65 -7.62
N ALA A 18 -0.91 8.42 -7.99
CA ALA A 18 -1.35 7.22 -7.26
C ALA A 18 -0.87 7.23 -5.81
N TYR A 19 0.40 7.55 -5.59
CA TYR A 19 0.94 7.71 -4.24
C TYR A 19 0.18 8.77 -3.44
N THR A 20 -0.08 9.94 -4.03
CA THR A 20 -0.81 11.02 -3.36
C THR A 20 -2.21 10.56 -2.93
N LYS A 21 -2.95 9.85 -3.80
CA LYS A 21 -4.27 9.29 -3.45
C LYS A 21 -4.18 8.27 -2.32
N ILE A 22 -3.24 7.33 -2.41
CA ILE A 22 -3.00 6.30 -1.40
C ILE A 22 -2.62 6.92 -0.05
N ARG A 23 -1.66 7.86 -0.06
CA ARG A 23 -1.18 8.56 1.14
C ARG A 23 -2.33 9.30 1.83
N GLN A 24 -3.10 10.09 1.08
CA GLN A 24 -4.24 10.83 1.62
C GLN A 24 -5.25 9.91 2.27
N TRP A 25 -5.60 8.81 1.59
CA TRP A 25 -6.54 7.84 2.14
C TRP A 25 -5.99 7.18 3.41
N LEU A 26 -4.74 6.73 3.41
CA LEU A 26 -4.12 6.10 4.58
C LEU A 26 -4.09 7.04 5.78
N GLN A 27 -3.67 8.29 5.59
CA GLN A 27 -3.55 9.26 6.69
C GLN A 27 -4.90 9.63 7.31
N VAL A 28 -5.97 9.63 6.51
CA VAL A 28 -7.33 9.88 7.01
C VAL A 28 -7.89 8.66 7.76
N ASN A 29 -7.60 7.45 7.28
CA ASN A 29 -8.33 6.26 7.72
C ASN A 29 -7.56 5.39 8.74
N VAL A 30 -6.24 5.47 8.81
CA VAL A 30 -5.43 4.51 9.61
C VAL A 30 -5.87 4.46 11.08
N ALA A 31 -6.22 5.61 11.68
CA ALA A 31 -6.65 5.68 13.07
C ALA A 31 -7.96 4.92 13.33
N GLN A 32 -8.91 4.94 12.39
CA GLN A 32 -10.17 4.21 12.51
C GLN A 32 -9.92 2.68 12.54
N PHE A 33 -8.90 2.22 11.83
CA PHE A 33 -8.57 0.80 11.78
C PHE A 33 -7.79 0.33 13.02
N GLU A 34 -7.01 1.20 13.68
CA GLU A 34 -6.34 0.88 14.95
C GLU A 34 -7.32 0.50 16.07
N GLU A 35 -8.53 1.06 16.05
CA GLU A 35 -9.56 0.82 17.06
C GLU A 35 -10.61 -0.20 16.62
N SER A 36 -10.46 -0.78 15.42
CA SER A 36 -11.44 -1.71 14.87
C SER A 36 -11.41 -3.05 15.61
N PRO A 37 -12.56 -3.56 16.10
CA PRO A 37 -12.59 -4.89 16.71
C PRO A 37 -12.28 -5.97 15.66
N PRO A 38 -11.68 -7.10 16.07
CA PRO A 38 -11.48 -8.23 15.17
C PRO A 38 -12.81 -8.71 14.57
N GLU A 39 -12.82 -8.96 13.27
CA GLU A 39 -14.00 -9.40 12.53
C GLU A 39 -13.90 -10.89 12.20
N GLU A 40 -14.93 -11.67 12.51
CA GLU A 40 -15.03 -13.06 12.06
C GLU A 40 -15.66 -13.13 10.67
N VAL A 41 -14.86 -13.50 9.68
CA VAL A 41 -15.31 -13.71 8.31
C VAL A 41 -15.40 -15.20 8.01
N LYS A 42 -16.60 -15.65 7.67
CA LYS A 42 -16.84 -17.03 7.24
C LYS A 42 -16.77 -17.13 5.73
N ALA A 43 -15.82 -17.91 5.21
CA ALA A 43 -15.67 -18.15 3.77
C ALA A 43 -15.34 -19.62 3.52
N GLY A 44 -16.12 -20.29 2.67
CA GLY A 44 -15.87 -21.67 2.28
C GLY A 44 -15.83 -22.69 3.43
N GLY A 45 -16.60 -22.46 4.50
CA GLY A 45 -16.61 -23.34 5.68
C GLY A 45 -15.47 -23.09 6.68
N ILE A 46 -14.61 -22.11 6.43
CA ILE A 46 -13.53 -21.68 7.32
C ILE A 46 -13.93 -20.36 7.97
N THR A 47 -13.73 -20.26 9.30
CA THR A 47 -13.83 -18.98 10.02
C THR A 47 -12.44 -18.35 10.05
N ILE A 48 -12.32 -17.16 9.47
CA ILE A 48 -11.10 -16.34 9.47
C ILE A 48 -11.35 -15.17 10.41
N VAL A 49 -10.53 -15.03 11.45
CA VAL A 49 -10.51 -13.81 12.27
C VAL A 49 -9.63 -12.79 11.58
N ARG A 50 -10.20 -11.67 11.15
CA ARG A 50 -9.49 -10.52 10.58
C ARG A 50 -9.23 -9.51 11.68
N ASP A 51 -8.00 -9.46 12.15
CA ASP A 51 -7.54 -8.44 13.11
C ASP A 51 -6.88 -7.26 12.36
N LEU A 52 -7.72 -6.37 11.83
CA LEU A 52 -7.26 -5.19 11.12
C LEU A 52 -6.53 -4.20 12.06
N ALA A 53 -6.85 -4.19 13.35
CA ALA A 53 -6.19 -3.32 14.32
C ALA A 53 -4.72 -3.65 14.50
N SER A 54 -4.38 -4.95 14.62
CA SER A 54 -2.98 -5.38 14.68
C SER A 54 -2.20 -5.01 13.41
N HIS A 55 -2.81 -5.15 12.23
CA HIS A 55 -2.19 -4.76 10.96
C HIS A 55 -2.04 -3.25 10.80
N ALA A 56 -3.06 -2.47 11.16
CA ALA A 56 -3.00 -1.01 11.14
C ALA A 56 -1.91 -0.52 12.09
N LYS A 57 -1.89 -0.99 13.34
CA LYS A 57 -0.86 -0.63 14.33
C LYS A 57 0.56 -0.91 13.86
N ALA A 58 0.78 -2.02 13.15
CA ALA A 58 2.09 -2.38 12.59
C ALA A 58 2.57 -1.45 11.46
N CYS A 59 1.67 -0.66 10.85
CA CYS A 59 2.00 0.26 9.76
C CYS A 59 1.78 1.74 10.10
N VAL A 60 1.26 2.07 11.30
CA VAL A 60 0.95 3.44 11.70
C VAL A 60 2.17 4.35 11.68
N ASP A 61 3.33 3.85 12.12
CA ASP A 61 4.56 4.62 12.04
C ASP A 61 4.95 4.91 10.59
N LEU A 62 4.76 3.96 9.66
CA LEU A 62 4.96 4.21 8.24
C LEU A 62 3.99 5.28 7.74
N VAL A 63 2.68 5.13 7.97
CA VAL A 63 1.65 6.04 7.47
C VAL A 63 1.83 7.48 7.99
N LYS A 64 2.15 7.64 9.28
CA LYS A 64 2.41 8.96 9.90
C LYS A 64 3.64 9.64 9.33
N ASN A 65 4.63 8.87 8.88
CA ASN A 65 5.89 9.39 8.34
C ASN A 65 5.95 9.43 6.81
N LEU A 66 4.85 9.18 6.09
CA LEU A 66 4.81 9.32 4.63
C LEU A 66 4.96 10.80 4.21
N PRO A 67 6.05 11.19 3.52
CA PRO A 67 6.26 12.58 3.06
C PRO A 67 5.29 12.97 1.93
N GLU A 68 5.28 14.24 1.51
CA GLU A 68 4.58 14.58 0.27
C GLU A 68 5.29 14.00 -0.96
N GLU A 69 4.57 13.78 -2.06
CA GLU A 69 5.14 13.15 -3.27
C GLU A 69 6.40 13.86 -3.77
N LYS A 70 6.45 15.20 -3.65
CA LYS A 70 7.56 16.05 -4.12
C LYS A 70 8.86 15.83 -3.36
N GLU A 71 8.77 15.27 -2.15
CA GLU A 71 9.89 14.98 -1.27
C GLU A 71 10.46 13.57 -1.50
N LEU A 72 9.77 12.76 -2.31
CA LEU A 72 10.15 11.39 -2.60
C LEU A 72 10.73 11.23 -4.00
N SER A 73 11.74 10.38 -4.07
CA SER A 73 12.18 9.79 -5.33
C SER A 73 11.12 8.82 -5.89
N ASP A 74 11.17 8.59 -7.20
CA ASP A 74 10.29 7.61 -7.85
C ASP A 74 10.47 6.20 -7.25
N LEU A 75 11.68 5.85 -6.82
CA LEU A 75 11.97 4.56 -6.18
C LEU A 75 11.25 4.42 -4.83
N GLU A 76 11.27 5.46 -4.00
CA GLU A 76 10.58 5.45 -2.71
C GLU A 76 9.06 5.40 -2.87
N ILE A 77 8.52 6.12 -3.86
CA ILE A 77 7.11 6.03 -4.23
C ILE A 77 6.75 4.59 -4.62
N ARG A 78 7.56 3.95 -5.47
CA ARG A 78 7.33 2.54 -5.85
C ARG A 78 7.41 1.60 -4.66
N ALA A 79 8.30 1.85 -3.70
CA ALA A 79 8.36 1.07 -2.46
C ALA A 79 7.01 1.11 -1.73
N VAL A 80 6.40 2.30 -1.61
CA VAL A 80 5.07 2.44 -0.99
C VAL A 80 3.97 1.76 -1.81
N LEU A 81 4.03 1.82 -3.14
CA LEU A 81 3.08 1.08 -3.99
C LEU A 81 3.23 -0.44 -3.80
N ALA A 82 4.45 -0.95 -3.64
CA ALA A 82 4.71 -2.36 -3.35
C ALA A 82 4.20 -2.76 -1.97
N GLU A 83 4.31 -1.89 -0.96
CA GLU A 83 3.72 -2.11 0.37
C GLU A 83 2.21 -2.29 0.31
N VAL A 84 1.51 -1.56 -0.57
CA VAL A 84 0.06 -1.71 -0.79
C VAL A 84 -0.26 -3.03 -1.46
N ILE A 85 0.55 -3.46 -2.42
CA ILE A 85 0.30 -4.68 -3.21
C ILE A 85 0.55 -5.95 -2.39
N ALA A 86 1.63 -5.98 -1.61
CA ALA A 86 2.08 -7.18 -0.92
C ALA A 86 3.00 -6.88 0.29
N GLY A 87 2.62 -5.90 1.12
CA GLY A 87 3.40 -5.51 2.29
C GLY A 87 2.57 -5.04 3.48
N LYS A 88 3.16 -4.17 4.29
CA LYS A 88 2.56 -3.59 5.51
C LYS A 88 1.29 -2.80 5.25
N LEU A 89 1.08 -2.33 4.02
CA LEU A 89 -0.12 -1.60 3.63
C LEU A 89 -1.12 -2.49 2.89
N GLU A 90 -0.88 -3.80 2.79
CA GLU A 90 -1.76 -4.76 2.10
C GLU A 90 -3.14 -4.84 2.78
N TRP A 91 -3.28 -4.51 4.06
CA TRP A 91 -4.60 -4.41 4.70
C TRP A 91 -5.50 -3.38 4.01
N ALA A 92 -4.91 -2.33 3.41
CA ALA A 92 -5.62 -1.31 2.65
C ALA A 92 -5.89 -1.72 1.19
N TYR A 93 -5.40 -2.87 0.73
CA TYR A 93 -5.45 -3.33 -0.67
C TYR A 93 -6.85 -3.23 -1.28
N HIS A 94 -7.86 -3.71 -0.54
CA HIS A 94 -9.26 -3.72 -0.96
C HIS A 94 -10.05 -2.48 -0.52
N GLN A 95 -9.44 -1.59 0.25
CA GLN A 95 -10.07 -0.37 0.71
C GLN A 95 -10.16 0.66 -0.42
N SER A 96 -11.11 1.59 -0.32
CA SER A 96 -11.43 2.54 -1.38
C SER A 96 -11.70 3.94 -0.85
N ASP A 97 -11.34 4.94 -1.66
CA ASP A 97 -11.72 6.35 -1.48
C ASP A 97 -13.10 6.68 -2.10
N GLY A 98 -13.86 5.66 -2.51
CA GLY A 98 -15.12 5.80 -3.24
C GLY A 98 -14.95 5.94 -4.77
N SER A 99 -13.72 6.19 -5.25
CA SER A 99 -13.41 6.21 -6.70
C SER A 99 -12.78 4.89 -7.13
N TYR A 100 -11.68 4.50 -6.47
CA TYR A 100 -10.94 3.29 -6.79
C TYR A 100 -10.41 2.61 -5.53
N LYS A 101 -10.04 1.33 -5.64
CA LYS A 101 -9.33 0.62 -4.58
C LYS A 101 -7.87 1.08 -4.50
N MET A 102 -7.26 1.05 -3.32
CA MET A 102 -5.84 1.43 -3.17
C MET A 102 -4.92 0.59 -4.06
N ALA A 103 -5.19 -0.72 -4.16
CA ALA A 103 -4.46 -1.58 -5.07
C ALA A 103 -4.70 -1.25 -6.55
N ALA A 104 -5.88 -0.72 -6.91
CA ALA A 104 -6.17 -0.31 -8.28
C ALA A 104 -5.31 0.90 -8.68
N TYR A 105 -5.12 1.87 -7.78
CA TYR A 105 -4.17 2.95 -7.98
C TYR A 105 -2.74 2.43 -8.17
N ALA A 106 -2.26 1.58 -7.26
CA ALA A 106 -0.90 1.04 -7.32
C ALA A 106 -0.63 0.24 -8.60
N HIS A 107 -1.51 -0.72 -8.95
CA HIS A 107 -1.34 -1.53 -10.15
C HIS A 107 -1.44 -0.72 -11.43
N ALA A 108 -2.39 0.22 -11.53
CA ALA A 108 -2.57 1.03 -12.73
C ALA A 108 -1.36 1.95 -12.98
N ALA A 109 -0.85 2.60 -11.94
CA ALA A 109 0.30 3.50 -12.06
C ALA A 109 1.59 2.78 -12.47
N LEU A 110 1.87 1.63 -11.86
CA LEU A 110 3.05 0.81 -12.21
C LEU A 110 2.95 0.28 -13.64
N LYS A 111 1.76 -0.19 -14.04
CA LYS A 111 1.50 -0.63 -15.42
C LYS A 111 1.72 0.50 -16.42
N GLN A 112 1.22 1.70 -16.14
CA GLN A 112 1.37 2.86 -17.02
C GLN A 112 2.83 3.30 -17.15
N ALA A 113 3.59 3.25 -16.06
CA ALA A 113 5.01 3.58 -16.07
C ALA A 113 5.90 2.47 -16.67
N GLY A 114 5.34 1.31 -17.02
CA GLY A 114 6.11 0.16 -17.52
C GLY A 114 7.00 -0.48 -16.45
N LEU A 115 6.62 -0.34 -15.17
CA LEU A 115 7.42 -0.77 -14.03
C LEU A 115 6.86 -2.05 -13.39
N PRO A 116 7.72 -2.97 -12.91
CA PRO A 116 7.27 -4.16 -12.22
C PRO A 116 6.68 -3.82 -10.83
N PRO A 117 5.74 -4.64 -10.33
CA PRO A 117 5.14 -4.47 -9.00
C PRO A 117 6.13 -4.65 -7.86
N PHE A 118 7.20 -5.40 -8.09
CA PHE A 118 8.24 -5.69 -7.10
C PHE A 118 9.55 -5.04 -7.50
N LEU A 119 10.30 -4.60 -6.49
CA LEU A 119 11.62 -4.02 -6.67
C LEU A 119 12.68 -5.11 -6.86
N SER A 120 13.64 -4.84 -7.74
CA SER A 120 14.85 -5.64 -7.91
C SER A 120 15.78 -5.51 -6.70
N GLN A 121 16.75 -6.42 -6.55
CA GLN A 121 17.72 -6.34 -5.45
C GLN A 121 18.49 -5.02 -5.44
N THR A 122 18.93 -4.55 -6.62
CA THR A 122 19.64 -3.27 -6.76
C THR A 122 18.80 -2.07 -6.32
N GLU A 123 17.48 -2.13 -6.53
CA GLU A 123 16.55 -1.09 -6.06
C GLU A 123 16.36 -1.14 -4.55
N LYS A 124 16.23 -2.34 -3.97
CA LYS A 124 16.20 -2.53 -2.51
C LYS A 124 17.48 -2.02 -1.84
N ASP A 125 18.65 -2.27 -2.44
CA ASP A 125 19.92 -1.77 -1.93
C ASP A 125 19.98 -0.23 -1.93
N LYS A 126 19.43 0.42 -2.96
CA LYS A 126 19.32 1.89 -3.00
C LYS A 126 18.35 2.43 -1.97
N LEU A 127 17.31 1.68 -1.59
CA LEU A 127 16.38 2.08 -0.54
C LEU A 127 17.03 2.16 0.84
N LYS A 128 18.19 1.54 1.08
CA LYS A 128 18.89 1.61 2.37
C LYS A 128 19.27 3.04 2.79
N THR A 129 19.36 3.96 1.83
CA THR A 129 19.63 5.39 2.09
C THR A 129 18.35 6.22 2.24
N SER A 130 17.18 5.63 2.05
CA SER A 130 15.89 6.31 2.19
C SER A 130 15.51 6.48 3.66
N ASN A 131 14.90 7.61 3.99
CA ASN A 131 14.30 7.84 5.30
C ASN A 131 13.11 6.89 5.58
N LEU A 132 12.50 6.32 4.54
CA LEU A 132 11.42 5.33 4.68
C LEU A 132 11.93 3.94 5.05
N TYR A 133 13.22 3.65 4.82
CA TYR A 133 13.77 2.29 4.87
C TYR A 133 13.40 1.52 6.14
N PHE A 134 13.52 2.15 7.31
CA PHE A 134 13.26 1.50 8.58
C PHE A 134 11.78 1.17 8.81
N TYR A 135 10.89 1.89 8.14
CA TYR A 135 9.44 1.69 8.22
C TYR A 135 8.92 0.64 7.24
N LEU A 136 9.69 0.31 6.19
CA LEU A 136 9.31 -0.69 5.18
C LEU A 136 9.27 -2.12 5.73
N SER A 137 8.59 -2.99 5.01
CA SER A 137 8.46 -4.42 5.24
C SER A 137 9.78 -5.15 5.01
N PRO A 138 10.01 -6.30 5.69
CA PRO A 138 11.21 -7.11 5.48
C PRO A 138 11.50 -7.42 3.99
N HIS A 139 10.47 -7.73 3.20
CA HIS A 139 10.65 -8.07 1.78
C HIS A 139 11.19 -6.93 0.90
N LEU A 140 11.15 -5.68 1.35
CA LEU A 140 11.77 -4.52 0.67
C LEU A 140 13.14 -4.16 1.25
N ARG A 141 13.51 -4.73 2.39
CA ARG A 141 14.78 -4.49 3.09
C ARG A 141 15.79 -5.61 2.85
N GLU A 142 15.30 -6.81 2.59
CA GLU A 142 16.06 -8.05 2.35
C GLU A 142 16.13 -8.40 0.86
#